data_AF-A0A132P3H1-F1
#
_entry.id   AF-A0A132P3H1-F1
#
_cell.length_a   1.000
_cell.length_b   1.000
_cell.length_c   1.000
_cell.angle_alpha   90.00
_cell.angle_beta   90.00
_cell.angle_gamma   90.00
#
_symmetry.space_group_name_H-M   'P 1'
#
loop_
_entity.id
_entity.type
_entity.pdbx_description
1 polymer ?
#
loop_
_entity_poly.entity_id
_entity_poly.type
_entity_poly.pdbx_seq_one_letter_code
_entity_poly.pdbx_strand_id
1 'polypeptide(L)'
;MAVSDATISKKLKENNIIQSMSRKGNCLDNSVIENFFGVLKSEFFYREKFRSIEIFQSKLNEYIRWYNNKRIKLKLNGLSPVEYRKQSIK
;
A
#
# COMPACT_ATOMS: atom_id res chain seq x y z
N MET A 1 10.52 4.09 -7.47
CA MET A 1 10.78 3.05 -8.49
C MET A 1 10.18 3.50 -9.81
N ALA A 2 10.99 3.75 -10.84
CA ALA A 2 10.52 4.27 -12.12
C ALA A 2 10.12 3.11 -13.05
N VAL A 3 8.83 2.80 -13.10
CA VAL A 3 8.27 1.99 -14.17
C VAL A 3 7.69 2.97 -15.18
N SER A 4 8.54 3.51 -16.04
CA SER A 4 8.10 4.30 -17.21
C SER A 4 7.74 3.34 -18.34
N ASP A 5 6.78 2.45 -18.08
CA ASP A 5 6.17 1.66 -19.15
C ASP A 5 5.31 2.61 -19.99
N ALA A 6 5.57 2.67 -21.29
CA ALA A 6 4.84 3.52 -22.23
C ALA A 6 3.32 3.25 -22.18
N THR A 7 2.94 2.01 -21.88
CA THR A 7 1.54 1.57 -21.72
C THR A 7 0.89 2.19 -20.49
N ILE A 8 1.61 2.21 -19.36
CA ILE A 8 1.11 2.80 -18.10
C ILE A 8 0.98 4.31 -18.27
N SER A 9 1.99 4.99 -18.85
CA SER A 9 1.94 6.44 -19.05
C SER A 9 0.77 6.86 -19.93
N LYS A 10 0.50 6.11 -21.01
CA LYS A 10 -0.66 6.35 -21.88
C LYS A 10 -1.97 6.24 -21.10
N LYS A 11 -2.14 5.16 -20.33
CA LYS A 11 -3.36 4.93 -19.54
C LYS A 11 -3.58 6.00 -18.47
N LEU A 12 -2.51 6.51 -17.85
CA LEU A 12 -2.61 7.61 -16.88
C LEU A 12 -3.09 8.90 -17.56
N LYS A 13 -2.56 9.24 -18.74
CA LYS A 13 -3.00 10.40 -19.52
C LYS A 13 -4.47 10.30 -19.92
N GLU A 14 -4.92 9.13 -20.38
CA GLU A 14 -6.34 8.87 -20.72
C GLU A 14 -7.29 9.07 -19.54
N ASN A 15 -6.80 8.87 -18.30
CA ASN A 15 -7.58 9.04 -17.07
C ASN A 15 -7.33 10.40 -16.38
N ASN A 16 -6.68 11.36 -17.04
CA ASN A 16 -6.31 12.66 -16.46
C ASN A 16 -5.49 12.56 -15.16
N ILE A 17 -4.67 11.51 -15.02
CA ILE A 17 -3.80 11.31 -13.86
C ILE A 17 -2.40 11.84 -14.19
N ILE A 18 -1.94 12.82 -13.40
CA ILE A 18 -0.59 13.38 -13.53
C ILE A 18 0.41 12.46 -12.85
N GLN A 19 1.38 11.95 -13.61
CA GLN A 19 2.46 11.13 -13.07
C GLN A 19 3.48 12.03 -12.36
N SER A 20 3.68 11.83 -11.05
CA SER A 20 4.74 12.49 -10.28
C SER A 20 5.88 11.52 -10.02
N MET A 21 7.05 11.80 -10.59
CA MET A 21 8.25 11.00 -10.44
C MET A 21 9.35 11.84 -9.82
N SER A 22 9.84 11.45 -8.64
CA SER A 22 11.01 12.09 -8.05
C SER A 22 12.30 11.61 -8.70
N ARG A 23 13.36 12.44 -8.56
CA ARG A 23 14.68 12.13 -9.10
C ARG A 23 15.21 10.84 -8.47
N LYS A 24 15.96 10.07 -9.26
CA LYS A 24 16.66 8.87 -8.78
C LYS A 24 17.54 9.26 -7.58
N GLY A 25 17.42 8.52 -6.48
CA GLY A 25 18.12 8.80 -5.22
C GLY A 25 17.28 9.51 -4.16
N ASN A 26 16.06 9.99 -4.47
CA ASN A 26 15.14 10.48 -3.45
C ASN A 26 14.31 9.31 -2.86
N CYS A 27 14.70 8.82 -1.69
CA CYS A 27 14.02 7.71 -1.01
C CYS A 27 12.81 8.14 -0.17
N LEU A 28 12.67 9.44 0.14
CA LEU A 28 11.62 9.91 1.06
C LEU A 28 10.23 9.58 0.53
N ASP A 29 10.00 9.76 -0.77
CA ASP A 29 8.72 9.46 -1.41
C ASP A 29 8.38 7.96 -1.39
N ASN A 30 9.40 7.09 -1.34
CA ASN A 30 9.22 5.64 -1.31
C ASN A 30 9.18 5.07 0.11
N SER A 31 9.75 5.78 1.09
CA SER A 31 9.97 5.28 2.46
C SER A 31 8.68 4.78 3.14
N VAL A 32 7.56 5.48 2.95
CA VAL A 32 6.27 5.13 3.55
C VAL A 32 5.72 3.82 2.98
N ILE A 33 5.80 3.64 1.66
CA ILE A 33 5.30 2.42 1.02
C ILE A 33 6.27 1.24 1.26
N GLU A 34 7.57 1.48 1.32
CA GLU A 34 8.57 0.48 1.74
C GLU A 34 8.32 -0.01 3.16
N ASN A 35 8.02 0.89 4.10
CA ASN A 35 7.64 0.52 5.45
C ASN A 35 6.40 -0.38 5.47
N PHE A 36 5.36 -0.01 4.71
CA PHE A 36 4.17 -0.84 4.56
C PHE A 36 4.52 -2.25 4.05
N PHE A 37 5.36 -2.38 3.02
CA PHE A 37 5.77 -3.68 2.50
C PHE A 37 6.59 -4.49 3.50
N GLY A 38 7.45 -3.85 4.29
CA GLY A 38 8.18 -4.53 5.37
C GLY A 38 7.23 -5.13 6.42
N VAL A 39 6.21 -4.36 6.80
CA VAL A 39 5.15 -4.81 7.72
C VAL A 39 4.31 -5.94 7.11
N LEU A 40 3.84 -5.79 5.87
CA LEU A 40 3.09 -6.85 5.17
C LEU A 40 3.89 -8.16 5.10
N LYS A 41 5.18 -8.09 4.78
CA LYS A 41 6.00 -9.29 4.68
C LYS A 41 6.20 -9.97 6.04
N SER A 42 6.51 -9.21 7.08
CA SER A 42 6.76 -9.73 8.43
C SER A 42 5.50 -10.24 9.14
N GLU A 43 4.37 -9.53 9.02
CA GLU A 43 3.13 -9.88 9.71
C GLU A 43 2.29 -10.91 8.97
N PHE A 44 2.39 -10.99 7.64
CA PHE A 44 1.56 -11.87 6.81
C PHE A 44 2.40 -12.87 6.03
N PHE A 45 3.27 -12.42 5.12
CA PHE A 45 3.90 -13.31 4.13
C PHE A 45 4.83 -14.35 4.76
N TYR A 46 5.69 -13.97 5.70
CA TYR A 46 6.68 -14.89 6.29
C TYR A 46 6.10 -15.81 7.37
N ARG A 47 4.88 -15.55 7.85
CA ARG A 47 4.25 -16.33 8.93
C ARG A 47 3.42 -17.49 8.43
N GLU A 48 3.22 -17.59 7.12
CA GLU A 48 2.29 -18.55 6.54
C GLU A 48 2.84 -19.20 5.27
N LYS A 49 2.53 -20.49 5.09
CA LYS A 49 2.77 -21.20 3.83
C LYS A 49 1.47 -21.27 3.05
N PHE A 50 1.48 -20.73 1.83
CA PHE A 50 0.34 -20.76 0.94
C PHE A 50 0.41 -22.01 0.05
N ARG A 51 -0.70 -22.74 -0.04
CA ARG A 51 -0.79 -23.96 -0.86
C ARG A 51 -1.07 -23.66 -2.34
N SER A 52 -1.61 -22.48 -2.63
CA SER A 52 -1.90 -22.01 -3.99
C SER A 52 -1.94 -20.49 -4.04
N ILE A 53 -1.89 -19.94 -5.25
CA ILE A 53 -1.97 -18.49 -5.48
C ILE A 53 -3.34 -17.93 -5.11
N GLU A 54 -4.41 -18.69 -5.32
CA GLU A 54 -5.78 -18.30 -5.00
C GLU A 54 -5.96 -18.15 -3.49
N ILE A 55 -5.40 -19.07 -2.70
CA ILE A 55 -5.41 -18.98 -1.23
C ILE A 55 -4.60 -17.77 -0.78
N PHE A 56 -3.43 -17.54 -1.38
CA PHE A 56 -2.63 -16.35 -1.09
C PHE A 56 -3.40 -15.06 -1.36
N GLN A 57 -4.05 -14.93 -2.52
CA GLN A 57 -4.83 -13.75 -2.88
C GLN A 57 -6.01 -13.53 -1.93
N SER A 58 -6.73 -14.59 -1.57
CA SER A 58 -7.85 -14.50 -0.62
C SER A 58 -7.39 -13.97 0.74
N LYS A 59 -6.31 -14.55 1.30
CA LYS A 59 -5.77 -14.14 2.59
C LYS A 59 -5.13 -12.76 2.54
N LEU A 60 -4.48 -12.40 1.44
CA LEU A 60 -3.98 -11.05 1.22
C LEU A 60 -5.12 -10.04 1.25
N ASN A 61 -6.24 -10.31 0.59
CA ASN A 61 -7.42 -9.44 0.61
C ASN A 61 -8.01 -9.29 2.02
N GLU A 62 -8.04 -10.36 2.81
CA GLU A 62 -8.42 -10.30 4.22
C GLU A 62 -7.45 -9.45 5.05
N TYR A 63 -6.14 -9.65 4.88
CA TYR A 63 -5.12 -8.88 5.56
C TYR A 63 -5.23 -7.38 5.21
N ILE A 64 -5.40 -7.02 3.94
CA ILE A 64 -5.55 -5.61 3.53
C ILE A 64 -6.83 -5.00 4.11
N ARG A 65 -7.95 -5.74 4.13
CA ARG A 65 -9.19 -5.28 4.77
C ARG A 65 -8.99 -5.02 6.25
N TRP A 66 -8.33 -5.93 6.97
CA TRP A 66 -7.98 -5.75 8.37
C TRP A 66 -7.02 -4.56 8.58
N TYR A 67 -5.95 -4.47 7.79
CA TYR A 67 -4.94 -3.41 7.90
C TYR A 67 -5.58 -2.03 7.79
N ASN A 68 -6.50 -1.84 6.83
CA ASN A 68 -7.10 -0.55 6.55
C ASN A 68 -8.22 -0.16 7.52
N ASN A 69 -9.00 -1.13 8.01
CA ASN A 69 -10.24 -0.85 8.74
C ASN A 69 -10.22 -1.24 10.23
N LYS A 70 -9.25 -2.06 10.67
CA LYS A 70 -9.23 -2.61 12.04
C LYS A 70 -7.88 -2.47 12.74
N ARG A 71 -6.80 -2.20 12.01
CA ARG A 71 -5.46 -2.09 12.61
C ARG A 71 -5.39 -0.89 13.55
N ILE A 72 -5.11 -1.17 14.82
CA ILE A 72 -4.84 -0.14 15.82
C ILE A 72 -3.45 0.45 15.55
N LYS A 73 -3.37 1.75 15.35
CA LYS A 73 -2.10 2.48 15.29
C LYS A 73 -2.04 3.52 16.41
N LEU A 74 -1.13 3.31 17.36
CA LEU A 74 -0.94 4.24 18.49
C LEU A 74 -0.61 5.67 18.03
N LYS A 75 0.21 5.80 16.97
CA LYS A 75 0.50 7.10 16.34
C LYS A 75 -0.72 7.80 15.75
N LEU A 76 -1.81 7.08 15.52
CA LEU A 76 -3.09 7.60 15.02
C LEU A 76 -4.15 7.62 16.13
N ASN A 77 -3.75 7.75 17.40
CA ASN A 77 -4.66 7.69 18.56
C ASN A 77 -5.51 6.41 18.62
N GLY A 78 -4.94 5.29 18.16
CA GLY A 78 -5.62 3.99 18.14
C GLY A 78 -6.56 3.78 16.95
N LEU A 79 -6.72 4.78 16.07
CA LEU A 79 -7.59 4.70 14.90
C LEU A 79 -6.98 3.82 13.81
N SER A 80 -7.86 3.20 13.02
CA SER A 80 -7.47 2.56 11.77
C SER A 80 -7.08 3.60 10.71
N PRO A 81 -6.29 3.21 9.69
CA PRO A 81 -5.93 4.11 8.59
C PRO A 81 -7.13 4.79 7.92
N VAL A 82 -8.25 4.06 7.73
CA VAL A 82 -9.47 4.62 7.13
C VAL A 82 -10.15 5.61 8.07
N GLU A 83 -10.26 5.31 9.35
CA GLU A 83 -10.87 6.22 10.34
C GLU A 83 -10.07 7.52 10.46
N TYR A 84 -8.73 7.40 10.54
CA TYR A 84 -7.86 8.56 10.58
C TYR A 84 -8.02 9.44 9.32
N ARG A 85 -8.06 8.83 8.13
CA ARG A 85 -8.25 9.56 6.87
C ARG A 85 -9.60 10.29 6.82
N LYS A 86 -10.67 9.69 7.35
CA LYS A 86 -11.99 10.34 7.41
C LYS A 86 -12.00 11.59 8.29
N GLN A 87 -11.17 11.64 9.33
CA GLN A 87 -11.06 12.83 10.18
C GLN A 87 -10.31 13.98 9.51
N SER A 88 -9.36 13.68 8.62
CA SER A 88 -8.58 14.69 7.89
C SER A 88 -9.31 15.30 6.68
N ILE A 89 -10.46 14.75 6.28
CA ILE A 89 -11.34 15.35 5.27
C ILE A 89 -12.33 16.24 6.03
N LYS A 90 -11.90 17.46 6.33
CA LYS A 90 -12.74 18.57 6.80
C LYS A 90 -12.49 19.78 5.90
#